data_AF-A0A7S0JKA3-F1
#
_entry.id   AF-A0A7S0JKA3-F1
#
_cell.length_a   1.000
_cell.length_b   1.000
_cell.length_c   1.000
_cell.angle_alpha   90.00
_cell.angle_beta   90.00
_cell.angle_gamma   90.00
#
_symmetry.space_group_name_H-M   'P 1'
#
loop_
_entity.id
_entity.type
_entity.pdbx_description
1 polymer ?
#
loop_
_entity_poly.entity_id
_entity_poly.type
_entity_poly.pdbx_seq_one_letter_code
_entity_poly.pdbx_strand_id
1 'polypeptide(L)'
;SASGSWSFEAYFKAPRAGAFDYFGASVAISAATVVIGAHEEDSCSTTTTTSVASVPSGNGCGKAGAAYVYSRGASGWLFKAHVKSPNADKLHHELHHDARLGTDGSFDRFGTAVAADGDVIAVGAPFDDSGVDHLKVGAVYVQDAHNGPHSSA
;
A
#
# COMPACT_ATOMS: atom_id res chain seq x y z
N SER A 1 6.28 -5.03 -38.67
CA SER A 1 6.31 -4.84 -37.21
C SER A 1 6.90 -3.50 -36.91
N ALA A 2 6.17 -2.59 -36.25
CA ALA A 2 6.72 -1.30 -35.88
C ALA A 2 7.86 -1.53 -34.88
N SER A 3 9.07 -1.08 -35.23
CA SER A 3 10.21 -1.00 -34.33
C SER A 3 9.94 0.13 -33.33
N GLY A 4 9.21 -0.19 -32.26
CA GLY A 4 9.01 0.73 -31.15
C GLY A 4 10.32 0.92 -30.43
N SER A 5 10.94 2.09 -30.58
CA SER A 5 12.07 2.48 -29.73
C SER A 5 11.55 2.70 -28.31
N TRP A 6 12.30 2.22 -27.32
CA TRP A 6 12.03 2.54 -25.93
C TRP A 6 12.14 4.06 -25.74
N SER A 7 11.06 4.67 -25.23
CA SER A 7 11.04 6.06 -24.79
C SER A 7 10.67 6.12 -23.32
N PHE A 8 11.25 7.09 -22.61
CA PHE A 8 10.84 7.39 -21.25
C PHE A 8 9.41 7.92 -21.25
N GLU A 9 8.53 7.33 -20.43
CA GLU A 9 7.13 7.73 -20.36
C GLU A 9 6.78 8.45 -19.06
N ALA A 10 7.24 7.94 -17.92
CA ALA A 10 6.86 8.48 -16.62
C ALA A 10 7.91 8.22 -15.53
N TYR A 11 7.88 9.09 -14.53
CA TYR A 11 8.62 8.94 -13.28
C TYR A 11 7.64 9.06 -12.12
N PHE A 12 7.74 8.13 -11.17
CA PHE A 12 6.89 8.10 -9.99
C PHE A 12 7.72 8.35 -8.73
N LYS A 13 7.18 9.19 -7.85
CA LYS A 13 7.68 9.40 -6.49
C LYS A 13 6.51 9.37 -5.52
N ALA A 14 6.65 8.66 -4.40
CA ALA A 14 5.71 8.72 -3.30
C ALA A 14 5.42 10.18 -2.90
N PRO A 15 4.15 10.59 -2.84
CA PRO A 15 3.75 11.79 -2.13
C PRO A 15 4.20 11.71 -0.67
N ARG A 16 4.78 12.80 -0.14
CA ARG A 16 5.20 12.90 1.27
C ARG A 16 6.11 11.76 1.75
N ALA A 17 6.99 11.29 0.87
CA ALA A 17 7.92 10.21 1.19
C ALA A 17 8.75 10.51 2.46
N GLY A 18 8.68 9.61 3.43
CA GLY A 18 9.57 9.54 4.57
C GLY A 18 10.94 8.98 4.18
N ALA A 19 11.88 9.14 5.10
CA ALA A 19 13.19 8.51 4.97
C ALA A 19 13.04 7.01 5.17
N PHE A 20 13.67 6.22 4.29
CA PHE A 20 13.67 4.76 4.35
C PHE A 20 12.31 4.06 4.12
N ASP A 21 11.27 4.74 3.63
CA ASP A 21 9.99 4.07 3.29
C ASP A 21 10.11 3.03 2.15
N TYR A 22 11.22 3.05 1.42
CA TYR A 22 11.52 2.16 0.29
C TYR A 22 10.43 2.11 -0.80
N PHE A 23 9.82 3.25 -1.12
CA PHE A 23 8.97 3.36 -2.31
C PHE A 23 9.71 2.86 -3.56
N GLY A 24 9.10 1.90 -4.26
CA GLY A 24 9.73 1.23 -5.41
C GLY A 24 10.36 -0.12 -5.06
N ALA A 25 10.27 -0.58 -3.82
CA ALA A 25 10.77 -1.89 -3.40
C ALA A 25 10.09 -3.07 -4.13
N SER A 26 8.83 -2.89 -4.50
CA SER A 26 8.07 -3.83 -5.34
C SER A 26 7.25 -3.04 -6.35
N VAL A 27 7.14 -3.54 -7.59
CA VAL A 27 6.43 -2.87 -8.68
C VAL A 27 5.67 -3.88 -9.52
N ALA A 28 4.42 -3.58 -9.83
CA ALA A 28 3.60 -4.30 -10.81
C ALA A 28 2.94 -3.32 -11.77
N ILE A 29 2.74 -3.74 -13.02
CA ILE A 29 2.03 -2.97 -14.03
C ILE A 29 1.07 -3.88 -14.79
N SER A 30 -0.15 -3.42 -15.01
CA SER A 30 -1.13 -4.07 -15.88
C SER A 30 -1.90 -3.01 -16.65
N ALA A 31 -1.79 -3.02 -17.98
CA ALA A 31 -2.39 -2.05 -18.88
C ALA A 31 -2.15 -0.59 -18.43
N ALA A 32 -3.18 0.06 -17.85
CA ALA A 32 -3.15 1.44 -17.40
C ALA A 32 -2.85 1.59 -15.90
N THR A 33 -2.56 0.52 -15.16
CA THR A 33 -2.40 0.53 -13.70
C THR A 33 -0.98 0.18 -13.32
N VAL A 34 -0.35 1.01 -12.47
CA VAL A 34 0.95 0.75 -11.83
C VAL A 34 0.74 0.72 -10.33
N VAL A 35 1.26 -0.32 -9.67
CA VAL A 35 1.25 -0.48 -8.22
C VAL A 35 2.68 -0.51 -7.73
N ILE A 36 3.00 0.27 -6.71
CA ILE A 36 4.34 0.43 -6.16
C ILE A 36 4.29 0.25 -4.65
N GLY A 37 5.02 -0.73 -4.12
CA GLY A 37 5.14 -0.96 -2.69
C GLY A 37 6.18 -0.04 -2.01
N ALA A 38 5.90 0.30 -0.76
CA ALA A 38 6.78 1.02 0.17
C ALA A 38 6.65 0.35 1.54
N HIS A 39 7.33 -0.78 1.70
CA HIS A 39 7.08 -1.70 2.80
C HIS A 39 7.64 -1.24 4.16
N GLU A 40 8.36 -0.13 4.21
CA GLU A 40 8.78 0.52 5.45
C GLU A 40 8.16 1.91 5.63
N GLU A 41 7.02 2.17 4.98
CA GLU A 41 6.22 3.36 5.25
C GLU A 41 5.64 3.28 6.68
N ASP A 42 5.84 4.34 7.48
CA ASP A 42 5.66 4.29 8.94
C ASP A 42 4.37 4.97 9.45
N SER A 43 3.44 5.35 8.57
CA SER A 43 2.18 5.95 8.98
C SER A 43 1.22 4.92 9.57
N CYS A 44 0.47 5.37 10.57
CA CYS A 44 -0.60 4.61 11.24
C CYS A 44 -1.94 4.72 10.53
N SER A 45 -1.96 5.09 9.25
CA SER A 45 -3.22 5.17 8.52
C SER A 45 -3.74 3.76 8.27
N THR A 46 -4.98 3.51 8.66
CA THR A 46 -5.71 2.26 8.37
C THR A 46 -6.65 2.40 7.17
N THR A 47 -6.60 3.56 6.49
CA THR A 47 -7.50 3.88 5.38
C THR A 47 -6.74 4.13 4.09
N THR A 48 -7.40 3.76 2.98
CA THR A 48 -6.94 4.08 1.63
C THR A 48 -7.33 5.53 1.31
N THR A 49 -6.40 6.31 0.75
CA THR A 49 -6.65 7.70 0.35
C THR A 49 -6.46 7.87 -1.15
N THR A 50 -7.27 8.71 -1.77
CA THR A 50 -7.30 8.89 -3.24
C THR A 50 -6.79 10.27 -3.69
N SER A 51 -6.25 11.06 -2.76
CA SER A 51 -5.68 12.38 -3.03
C SER A 51 -4.28 12.50 -2.43
N VAL A 52 -3.37 13.08 -3.21
CA VAL A 52 -1.99 13.41 -2.81
C VAL A 52 -1.97 14.23 -1.50
N ALA A 53 -2.94 15.12 -1.32
CA ALA A 53 -3.02 15.97 -0.12
C ALA A 53 -3.32 15.18 1.16
N SER A 54 -4.05 14.06 1.02
CA SER A 54 -4.52 13.19 2.11
C SER A 54 -3.58 12.03 2.42
N VAL A 55 -2.49 11.85 1.67
CA VAL A 55 -1.44 10.89 2.04
C VAL A 55 -0.87 11.30 3.40
N PRO A 56 -0.82 10.40 4.39
CA PRO A 56 -0.28 10.72 5.72
C PRO A 56 1.22 10.99 5.67
N SER A 57 1.74 11.67 6.71
CA SER A 57 3.18 11.92 6.91
C SER A 57 3.64 11.58 8.33
N GLY A 58 2.87 10.76 9.04
CA GLY A 58 3.21 10.32 10.39
C GLY A 58 4.17 9.13 10.33
N ASN A 59 5.05 9.02 11.33
CA ASN A 59 6.05 7.93 11.43
C ASN A 59 5.84 7.14 12.73
N GLY A 60 4.59 6.78 12.98
CA GLY A 60 4.17 6.25 14.27
C GLY A 60 4.13 4.72 14.34
N CYS A 61 3.93 4.05 13.23
CA CYS A 61 3.67 2.62 13.11
C CYS A 61 4.80 2.02 12.30
N GLY A 62 5.89 1.67 12.98
CA GLY A 62 7.13 1.27 12.34
C GLY A 62 6.91 0.13 11.36
N LYS A 63 7.31 0.35 10.11
CA LYS A 63 7.25 -0.58 8.99
C LYS A 63 5.87 -1.20 8.77
N ALA A 64 4.80 -0.45 9.05
CA ALA A 64 3.44 -0.88 8.71
C ALA A 64 3.30 -1.10 7.19
N GLY A 65 3.96 -0.25 6.42
CA GLY A 65 4.06 -0.35 4.97
C GLY A 65 2.85 0.20 4.24
N ALA A 66 3.04 0.50 2.95
CA ALA A 66 2.02 1.05 2.07
C ALA A 66 2.20 0.54 0.63
N ALA A 67 1.16 0.71 -0.18
CA ALA A 67 1.26 0.62 -1.64
C ALA A 67 0.66 1.87 -2.30
N TYR A 68 1.16 2.22 -3.47
CA TYR A 68 0.76 3.41 -4.21
C TYR A 68 0.30 2.99 -5.60
N VAL A 69 -0.87 3.47 -6.01
CA VAL A 69 -1.47 3.15 -7.30
C VAL A 69 -1.43 4.39 -8.18
N TYR A 70 -0.96 4.22 -9.41
CA TYR A 70 -1.02 5.22 -10.47
C TYR A 70 -1.79 4.65 -11.66
N SER A 71 -2.61 5.49 -12.29
CA SER A 71 -3.40 5.12 -13.46
C SER A 71 -3.08 6.02 -14.65
N ARG A 72 -2.99 5.45 -15.86
CA ARG A 72 -2.79 6.19 -17.10
C ARG A 72 -4.12 6.81 -17.58
N GLY A 73 -4.19 8.13 -17.54
CA GLY A 73 -5.29 8.92 -18.10
C GLY A 73 -4.97 9.50 -19.47
N ALA A 74 -5.89 10.30 -20.01
CA ALA A 74 -5.75 10.93 -21.33
C ALA A 74 -4.53 11.88 -21.43
N SER A 75 -4.11 12.49 -20.32
CA SER A 75 -2.99 13.43 -20.24
C SER A 75 -1.72 12.84 -19.61
N GLY A 76 -1.66 11.51 -19.44
CA GLY A 76 -0.53 10.81 -18.82
C GLY A 76 -0.90 10.14 -17.49
N TRP A 77 0.11 9.80 -16.70
CA TRP A 77 -0.08 9.05 -15.45
C TRP A 77 -0.52 9.94 -14.29
N LEU A 78 -1.49 9.46 -13.52
CA LEU A 78 -2.11 10.16 -12.39
C LEU A 78 -2.01 9.32 -11.12
N PHE A 79 -1.79 9.97 -9.97
CA PHE A 79 -1.93 9.32 -8.67
C PHE A 79 -3.40 8.92 -8.46
N LYS A 80 -3.62 7.64 -8.14
CA LYS A 80 -4.96 7.07 -7.93
C LYS A 80 -5.23 6.78 -6.46
N ALA A 81 -4.28 6.15 -5.77
CA ALA A 81 -4.47 5.77 -4.38
C ALA A 81 -3.15 5.59 -3.61
N HIS A 82 -3.23 5.84 -2.31
CA HIS A 82 -2.30 5.33 -1.30
C HIS A 82 -3.08 4.31 -0.47
N VAL A 83 -2.61 3.08 -0.50
CA VAL A 83 -3.28 1.90 0.05
C VAL A 83 -2.53 1.47 1.30
N LYS A 84 -3.30 1.19 2.36
CA LYS A 84 -2.82 0.71 3.64
C LYS A 84 -3.52 -0.58 4.00
N SER A 85 -2.91 -1.39 4.84
CA SER A 85 -3.63 -2.45 5.52
C SER A 85 -4.64 -1.83 6.50
N PRO A 86 -5.86 -2.39 6.62
CA PRO A 86 -6.89 -1.90 7.55
C PRO A 86 -6.51 -2.08 9.02
N ASN A 87 -5.48 -2.89 9.31
CA ASN A 87 -4.96 -3.19 10.65
C ASN A 87 -3.64 -2.47 10.99
N ALA A 88 -3.19 -1.49 10.20
CA ALA A 88 -1.93 -0.73 10.41
C ALA A 88 -1.86 0.15 11.70
N ASP A 89 -2.67 -0.13 12.73
CA ASP A 89 -2.80 0.67 13.97
C ASP A 89 -1.71 0.33 15.02
N LYS A 90 -1.46 1.27 15.94
CA LYS A 90 -0.51 1.25 17.06
C LYS A 90 -0.92 0.45 18.31
N LEU A 91 -1.99 -0.33 18.31
CA LEU A 91 -2.55 -0.79 19.58
C LEU A 91 -1.74 -1.90 20.28
N HIS A 92 -0.63 -1.53 20.92
CA HIS A 92 -0.10 -2.16 22.14
C HIS A 92 0.34 -1.19 23.24
N HIS A 93 0.27 0.12 23.02
CA HIS A 93 0.53 1.05 24.12
C HIS A 93 -0.79 1.50 24.73
N GLU A 94 -1.36 0.64 25.57
CA GLU A 94 -1.67 0.95 26.98
C GLU A 94 -2.60 -0.13 27.57
N LEU A 95 -2.12 -0.81 28.63
CA LEU A 95 -2.90 -1.56 29.64
C LEU A 95 -3.09 -3.08 29.53
N HIS A 96 -2.17 -3.90 29.02
CA HIS A 96 -2.15 -5.30 29.47
C HIS A 96 -0.73 -5.82 29.74
N HIS A 97 -0.49 -6.18 31.00
CA HIS A 97 0.69 -6.89 31.52
C HIS A 97 0.74 -8.36 31.03
N ASP A 98 0.06 -8.65 29.91
CA ASP A 98 0.07 -9.90 29.15
C ASP A 98 0.22 -9.54 27.67
N ALA A 99 1.48 -9.35 27.25
CA ALA A 99 1.89 -9.00 25.89
C ALA A 99 1.73 -10.17 24.90
N ARG A 100 0.59 -10.88 24.95
CA ARG A 100 0.31 -12.04 24.08
C ARG A 100 -0.84 -11.85 23.11
N LEU A 101 -1.57 -10.74 23.13
CA LEU A 101 -2.76 -10.58 22.29
C LEU A 101 -2.96 -9.13 21.85
N GLY A 102 -2.18 -8.64 20.89
CA GLY A 102 -2.50 -7.38 20.24
C GLY A 102 -2.04 -7.40 18.79
N THR A 103 -2.93 -6.87 17.96
CA THR A 103 -2.85 -6.82 16.50
C THR A 103 -2.31 -5.45 16.09
N ASP A 104 -1.05 -5.14 16.42
CA ASP A 104 -0.43 -3.96 15.82
C ASP A 104 0.03 -4.32 14.43
N GLY A 105 -0.56 -3.72 13.40
CA GLY A 105 -0.04 -3.83 12.02
C GLY A 105 1.31 -3.13 11.83
N SER A 106 1.96 -2.71 12.91
CA SER A 106 3.37 -2.31 12.88
C SER A 106 4.22 -3.53 12.52
N PHE A 107 5.17 -3.35 11.63
CA PHE A 107 6.07 -4.39 11.11
C PHE A 107 5.43 -5.46 10.22
N ASP A 108 4.17 -5.29 9.79
CA ASP A 108 3.51 -6.15 8.80
C ASP A 108 4.13 -6.05 7.40
N ARG A 109 4.79 -4.91 7.14
CA ARG A 109 5.45 -4.59 5.87
C ARG A 109 4.53 -4.76 4.67
N PHE A 110 3.32 -4.20 4.78
CA PHE A 110 2.39 -4.11 3.67
C PHE A 110 3.07 -3.46 2.46
N GLY A 111 2.92 -4.04 1.28
CA GLY A 111 3.64 -3.59 0.07
C GLY A 111 4.97 -4.31 -0.17
N THR A 112 5.31 -5.33 0.62
CA THR A 112 6.52 -6.15 0.35
C THR A 112 6.44 -6.83 -1.02
N ALA A 113 5.25 -7.28 -1.43
CA ALA A 113 4.97 -7.83 -2.74
C ALA A 113 3.70 -7.21 -3.31
N VAL A 114 3.69 -6.93 -4.63
CA VAL A 114 2.51 -6.39 -5.33
C VAL A 114 2.27 -7.13 -6.64
N ALA A 115 1.02 -7.30 -7.00
CA ALA A 115 0.56 -7.78 -8.31
C ALA A 115 -0.64 -6.94 -8.78
N ALA A 116 -0.82 -6.84 -10.10
CA ALA A 116 -1.90 -6.09 -10.71
C ALA A 116 -2.48 -6.86 -11.90
N ASP A 117 -3.81 -6.86 -12.00
CA ASP A 117 -4.57 -7.35 -13.16
C ASP A 117 -5.74 -6.39 -13.43
N GLY A 118 -5.59 -5.53 -14.44
CA GLY A 118 -6.52 -4.43 -14.71
C GLY A 118 -6.65 -3.49 -13.51
N ASP A 119 -7.85 -3.43 -12.94
CA ASP A 119 -8.21 -2.60 -11.79
C ASP A 119 -8.13 -3.35 -10.44
N VAL A 120 -7.74 -4.63 -10.47
CA VAL A 120 -7.50 -5.45 -9.27
C VAL A 120 -6.02 -5.41 -8.92
N ILE A 121 -5.73 -5.18 -7.64
CA ILE A 121 -4.38 -5.24 -7.09
C ILE A 121 -4.35 -6.24 -5.93
N ALA A 122 -3.23 -6.95 -5.79
CA ALA A 122 -2.95 -7.75 -4.62
C ALA A 122 -1.68 -7.23 -3.95
N VAL A 123 -1.72 -7.03 -2.64
CA VAL A 123 -0.61 -6.49 -1.85
C VAL A 123 -0.31 -7.39 -0.66
N GLY A 124 0.93 -7.86 -0.58
CA GLY A 124 1.39 -8.73 0.50
C GLY A 124 1.86 -7.96 1.73
N ALA A 125 1.52 -8.49 2.90
CA ALA A 125 2.02 -8.11 4.22
C ALA A 125 2.54 -9.39 4.90
N PRO A 126 3.79 -9.80 4.62
CA PRO A 126 4.30 -11.13 5.00
C PRO A 126 4.45 -11.34 6.51
N PHE A 127 4.36 -10.28 7.29
CA PHE A 127 4.53 -10.32 8.75
C PHE A 127 3.24 -10.07 9.52
N ASP A 128 2.13 -9.92 8.82
CA ASP A 128 0.80 -9.75 9.41
C ASP A 128 0.48 -10.88 10.40
N ASP A 129 -0.03 -10.50 11.57
CA ASP A 129 -0.25 -11.38 12.71
C ASP A 129 -1.74 -11.55 13.09
N SER A 130 -2.66 -11.13 12.21
CA SER A 130 -4.13 -11.12 12.43
C SER A 130 -4.81 -12.52 12.56
N GLY A 131 -4.06 -13.57 12.91
CA GLY A 131 -4.53 -14.95 13.07
C GLY A 131 -4.62 -15.44 14.53
N VAL A 132 -5.23 -16.61 14.74
CA VAL A 132 -5.59 -17.16 16.07
C VAL A 132 -4.42 -17.52 16.99
N ASP A 133 -3.17 -17.45 16.51
CA ASP A 133 -1.96 -17.79 17.27
C ASP A 133 -0.83 -16.72 17.17
N HIS A 134 -1.10 -15.53 16.62
CA HIS A 134 -0.19 -14.35 16.57
C HIS A 134 1.21 -14.56 15.94
N LEU A 135 1.41 -15.61 15.14
CA LEU A 135 2.72 -15.93 14.55
C LEU A 135 2.92 -15.35 13.15
N LYS A 136 2.91 -14.02 12.95
CA LYS A 136 3.35 -13.34 11.71
C LYS A 136 3.10 -14.17 10.43
N VAL A 137 1.87 -14.67 10.30
CA VAL A 137 1.51 -15.73 9.34
C VAL A 137 1.40 -15.16 7.93
N GLY A 138 1.37 -13.84 7.85
CA GLY A 138 1.28 -13.09 6.63
C GLY A 138 -0.15 -13.00 6.12
N ALA A 139 -0.39 -11.95 5.34
CA ALA A 139 -1.65 -11.70 4.68
C ALA A 139 -1.42 -11.19 3.25
N VAL A 140 -2.43 -11.38 2.41
CA VAL A 140 -2.53 -10.72 1.10
C VAL A 140 -3.84 -9.98 1.05
N TYR A 141 -3.76 -8.70 0.71
CA TYR A 141 -4.89 -7.81 0.60
C TYR A 141 -5.20 -7.59 -0.88
N VAL A 142 -6.42 -7.96 -1.28
CA VAL A 142 -6.90 -7.72 -2.64
C VAL A 142 -7.81 -6.50 -2.63
N GLN A 143 -7.52 -5.55 -3.53
CA GLN A 143 -8.32 -4.34 -3.70
C GLN A 143 -8.79 -4.23 -5.15
N ASP A 144 -10.05 -3.91 -5.33
CA ASP A 144 -10.69 -3.73 -6.64
C ASP A 144 -11.21 -2.30 -6.75
N ALA A 145 -10.68 -1.54 -7.72
CA ALA A 145 -11.08 -0.16 -7.93
C ALA A 145 -12.53 0.00 -8.46
N HIS A 146 -13.19 -1.07 -8.92
CA HIS A 146 -14.60 -1.06 -9.29
C HIS A 146 -15.56 -1.11 -8.10
N ASN A 147 -15.09 -1.49 -6.91
CA ASN A 147 -15.91 -1.60 -5.69
C ASN A 147 -15.72 -0.43 -4.70
N GLY A 148 -15.11 0.68 -5.13
CA GLY A 148 -15.26 1.95 -4.41
C GLY A 148 -16.74 2.36 -4.38
N PRO A 149 -17.20 3.17 -3.40
CA PRO A 149 -18.61 3.52 -3.29
C PRO A 149 -19.09 4.04 -4.64
N HIS A 150 -19.92 3.25 -5.32
CA HIS A 150 -20.57 3.66 -6.54
C HIS A 150 -21.27 4.97 -6.23
N SER A 151 -20.77 6.10 -6.77
CA SER A 151 -21.66 7.21 -7.03
C SER A 151 -22.65 6.70 -8.06
N SER A 152 -23.77 6.19 -7.56
CA SER A 152 -24.98 5.91 -8.33
C SER A 152 -25.23 7.12 -9.23
N ALA A 153 -25.26 6.86 -10.54
CA ALA A 153 -25.80 7.78 -11.53
C ALA A 153 -27.31 8.01 -11.29
#